data_AF-A0A7L4RGY2-F1
#
_entry.id   AF-A0A7L4RGY2-F1
#
_cell.length_a   1.000
_cell.length_b   1.000
_cell.length_c   1.000
_cell.angle_alpha   90.00
_cell.angle_beta   90.00
_cell.angle_gamma   90.00
#
_symmetry.space_group_name_H-M   'P 1'
#
loop_
_entity.id
_entity.type
_entity.pdbx_description
1 polymer ?
#
loop_
_entity_poly.entity_id
_entity_poly.type
_entity_poly.pdbx_seq_one_letter_code
_entity_poly.pdbx_strand_id
1 'polypeptide(L)'
;MAKKLNIDPTFKIENIVASANLGVELDLYTIAQKVRNVEYEPEQFPGAILKLKDPRASLLLFKNGKIICTGSKSEREVKNAIEQAIKLLASHAKPLPVKK
;
A
#
# COMPACT_ATOMS: atom_id res chain seq x y z
N MET A 1 19.25 -19.05 -46.54
CA MET A 1 18.05 -19.37 -45.73
C MET A 1 18.29 -18.88 -44.31
N ALA A 2 17.50 -17.96 -43.78
CA ALA A 2 17.67 -17.48 -42.41
C ALA A 2 17.09 -18.51 -41.42
N LYS A 3 17.90 -18.97 -40.46
CA LYS A 3 17.41 -19.80 -39.34
C LYS A 3 16.39 -18.97 -38.55
N LYS A 4 15.15 -19.45 -38.49
CA LYS A 4 14.10 -18.87 -37.64
C LYS A 4 14.53 -19.05 -36.18
N LEU A 5 14.77 -17.94 -35.48
CA LEU A 5 15.10 -17.97 -34.05
C LEU A 5 13.84 -18.36 -33.27
N ASN A 6 13.86 -19.53 -32.66
CA ASN A 6 12.75 -20.01 -31.84
C ASN A 6 12.99 -19.53 -30.40
N ILE A 7 12.39 -18.39 -30.04
CA ILE A 7 12.50 -17.79 -28.70
C ILE A 7 11.25 -18.17 -27.90
N ASP A 8 11.44 -18.83 -26.76
CA ASP A 8 10.37 -19.09 -25.77
C ASP A 8 10.68 -18.33 -24.48
N PRO A 9 10.18 -17.10 -24.29
CA PRO A 9 10.53 -16.28 -23.14
C PRO A 9 9.79 -16.73 -21.88
N THR A 10 10.51 -16.84 -20.77
CA THR A 10 9.92 -17.03 -19.44
C THR A 10 9.56 -15.69 -18.81
N PHE A 11 8.37 -15.60 -18.22
CA PHE A 11 7.91 -14.40 -17.52
C PHE A 11 7.90 -14.62 -16.01
N LYS A 12 8.28 -13.59 -15.26
CA LYS A 12 8.26 -13.59 -13.79
C LYS A 12 7.81 -12.24 -13.27
N ILE A 13 6.87 -12.25 -12.33
CA ILE A 13 6.42 -11.04 -11.64
C ILE A 13 7.49 -10.65 -10.62
N GLU A 14 8.05 -9.44 -10.76
CA GLU A 14 9.02 -8.90 -9.80
C GLU A 14 8.39 -7.94 -8.80
N ASN A 15 7.33 -7.23 -9.18
CA ASN A 15 6.60 -6.31 -8.31
C ASN A 15 5.20 -6.04 -8.85
N ILE A 16 4.26 -5.84 -7.94
CA ILE A 16 2.91 -5.34 -8.21
C ILE A 16 2.75 -4.04 -7.41
N VAL A 17 2.25 -3.02 -8.09
CA VAL A 17 1.77 -1.79 -7.45
C VAL A 17 0.25 -1.79 -7.53
N ALA A 18 -0.41 -1.65 -6.38
CA ALA A 18 -1.86 -1.66 -6.31
C ALA A 18 -2.36 -0.44 -5.53
N SER A 19 -3.53 0.08 -5.92
CA SER A 19 -4.21 1.14 -5.20
C SER A 19 -5.51 0.63 -4.59
N ALA A 20 -5.84 1.07 -3.38
CA ALA A 20 -7.12 0.85 -2.74
C ALA A 20 -7.66 2.14 -2.13
N ASN A 21 -8.96 2.18 -1.89
CA ASN A 21 -9.61 3.26 -1.15
C ASN A 21 -10.36 2.64 0.02
N LEU A 22 -10.04 3.06 1.24
CA LEU A 22 -10.67 2.56 2.46
C LEU A 22 -12.03 3.20 2.75
N GLY A 23 -12.41 4.28 2.07
CA GLY A 23 -13.67 4.97 2.31
C GLY A 23 -13.74 5.68 3.68
N VAL A 24 -12.58 5.99 4.25
CA VAL A 24 -12.42 6.63 5.57
C VAL A 24 -11.41 7.76 5.50
N GLU A 25 -11.45 8.68 6.45
CA GLU A 25 -10.39 9.64 6.71
C GLU A 25 -9.38 9.04 7.70
N LEU A 26 -8.09 9.24 7.44
CA LEU A 26 -6.99 8.75 8.27
C LEU A 26 -6.28 9.92 8.97
N ASP A 27 -6.18 9.83 10.30
CA ASP A 27 -5.35 10.75 11.09
C ASP A 27 -3.87 10.30 11.05
N LEU A 28 -3.15 10.75 10.01
CA LEU A 28 -1.77 10.34 9.76
C LEU A 28 -0.80 10.72 10.89
N TYR A 29 -1.05 11.81 11.63
CA TYR A 29 -0.22 12.20 12.77
C TYR A 29 -0.40 11.22 13.92
N THR A 30 -1.65 10.91 14.30
CA THR A 30 -1.93 9.93 15.34
C THR A 30 -1.42 8.54 14.95
N ILE A 31 -1.57 8.15 13.68
CA ILE A 31 -1.06 6.86 13.17
C ILE A 31 0.46 6.81 13.31
N ALA A 32 1.20 7.83 12.87
CA ALA A 32 2.66 7.84 12.97
C ALA A 32 3.17 7.80 14.42
N GLN A 33 2.44 8.42 15.36
CA GLN A 33 2.78 8.37 16.77
C GLN A 33 2.50 7.00 17.43
N LYS A 34 1.44 6.31 17.01
CA LYS A 34 0.96 5.08 17.68
C LYS A 34 1.40 3.79 17.00
N VAL A 35 1.66 3.83 15.69
CA VAL A 35 2.02 2.67 14.89
C VAL A 35 3.51 2.71 14.57
N ARG A 36 4.30 1.86 15.24
CA ARG A 36 5.78 1.86 15.20
C ARG A 36 6.42 1.86 13.81
N ASN A 37 5.75 1.30 12.80
CA ASN A 37 6.31 1.13 11.46
C ASN A 37 5.77 2.15 10.45
N VAL A 38 5.25 3.29 10.95
CA VAL A 38 4.73 4.37 10.13
C VAL A 38 5.61 5.60 10.27
N GLU A 39 6.07 6.11 9.14
CA GLU A 39 6.82 7.36 9.02
C GLU A 39 5.91 8.41 8.37
N TYR A 40 5.79 9.61 8.94
CA TYR A 40 5.00 10.69 8.36
C TYR A 40 5.70 12.04 8.55
N GLU A 41 6.25 12.55 7.45
CA GLU A 41 6.95 13.84 7.39
C GLU A 41 6.27 14.69 6.29
N PRO A 42 5.18 15.40 6.58
CA PRO A 42 4.35 16.09 5.57
C PRO A 42 5.10 17.13 4.75
N GLU A 43 6.16 17.72 5.31
CA GLU A 43 7.04 18.66 4.61
C GLU A 43 7.89 17.97 3.52
N GLN A 44 8.12 16.67 3.63
CA GLN A 44 8.86 15.88 2.64
C GLN A 44 7.94 15.11 1.69
N PHE A 45 6.84 14.55 2.22
CA PHE A 45 5.90 13.74 1.44
C PHE A 45 4.48 13.83 2.02
N PRO A 46 3.44 14.07 1.19
CA PRO A 46 2.08 14.30 1.69
C PRO A 46 1.39 13.08 2.32
N GLY A 47 1.92 11.87 2.13
CA GLY A 47 1.39 10.63 2.71
C GLY A 47 2.28 10.08 3.83
N ALA A 48 1.75 9.13 4.59
CA ALA A 48 2.54 8.35 5.54
C ALA A 48 3.03 7.05 4.90
N ILE A 49 4.21 6.58 5.29
CA ILE A 49 4.83 5.35 4.78
C ILE A 49 4.73 4.27 5.86
N LEU A 50 3.93 3.23 5.61
CA LEU A 50 3.85 2.03 6.44
C LEU A 50 4.70 0.91 5.83
N LYS A 51 5.66 0.38 6.59
CA LYS A 51 6.48 -0.77 6.17
C LYS A 51 6.01 -2.05 6.87
N LEU A 52 5.57 -3.03 6.08
CA LEU A 52 5.23 -4.37 6.56
C LEU A 52 6.39 -5.35 6.29
N LYS A 53 6.71 -6.15 7.31
CA LYS A 53 7.75 -7.20 7.22
C LYS A 53 7.19 -8.51 6.67
N ASP A 54 6.00 -8.88 7.12
CA ASP A 54 5.26 -10.07 6.69
C ASP A 54 3.76 -9.73 6.65
N PRO A 55 3.14 -9.69 5.46
CA PRO A 55 3.75 -9.83 4.14
C PRO A 55 4.70 -8.66 3.84
N ARG A 56 5.75 -8.89 3.05
CA ARG A 56 6.71 -7.83 2.69
C ARG A 56 6.04 -6.84 1.75
N ALA A 57 5.75 -5.65 2.24
CA ALA A 57 5.14 -4.58 1.46
C ALA A 57 5.46 -3.19 2.04
N SER A 58 5.43 -2.18 1.19
CA SER A 58 5.41 -0.77 1.60
C SER A 58 4.09 -0.17 1.15
N LEU A 59 3.42 0.52 2.08
CA LEU A 59 2.15 1.17 1.83
C LEU A 59 2.28 2.68 2.02
N LEU A 60 1.80 3.44 1.04
CA LEU A 60 1.63 4.88 1.13
C LEU A 60 0.18 5.15 1.54
N LEU A 61 0.01 5.81 2.68
CA LEU A 61 -1.28 6.14 3.28
C LEU A 61 -1.58 7.62 3.07
N PHE A 62 -2.78 7.96 2.61
CA PHE A 62 -3.20 9.34 2.42
C PHE A 62 -4.36 9.70 3.34
N LYS A 63 -4.47 10.98 3.72
CA LYS A 63 -5.52 11.48 4.63
C LYS A 63 -6.94 11.10 4.19
N ASN A 64 -7.18 11.04 2.88
CA ASN A 64 -8.49 10.68 2.31
C ASN A 64 -8.79 9.16 2.26
N GLY A 65 -7.97 8.33 2.90
CA GLY A 65 -8.15 6.87 2.93
C GLY A 65 -7.64 6.15 1.69
N LYS A 66 -7.03 6.85 0.72
CA LYS A 66 -6.32 6.19 -0.38
C LYS A 66 -5.07 5.49 0.17
N ILE A 67 -4.83 4.29 -0.35
CA ILE A 67 -3.64 3.49 -0.07
C ILE A 67 -2.99 3.09 -1.39
N ILE A 68 -1.66 3.20 -1.47
CA ILE A 68 -0.85 2.58 -2.53
C ILE A 68 0.02 1.51 -1.90
N CYS A 69 -0.09 0.26 -2.35
CA CYS A 69 0.71 -0.87 -1.90
C CYS A 69 1.74 -1.25 -2.97
N THR A 70 2.99 -1.50 -2.57
CA THR A 70 4.05 -2.01 -3.45
C THR A 70 4.97 -2.99 -2.70
N GLY A 71 5.75 -3.78 -3.44
CA GLY A 71 6.69 -4.76 -2.91
C GLY A 71 6.19 -6.20 -2.95
N SER A 72 4.96 -6.42 -3.41
CA SER A 72 4.32 -7.74 -3.53
C SER A 72 4.55 -8.35 -4.91
N LYS A 73 4.63 -9.69 -4.99
CA LYS A 73 4.82 -10.43 -6.26
C LYS A 73 3.58 -11.20 -6.72
N SER A 74 2.49 -11.11 -5.96
CA SER A 74 1.20 -11.71 -6.32
C SER A 74 0.04 -10.85 -5.82
N GLU A 75 -1.11 -10.96 -6.47
CA GLU A 75 -2.34 -10.27 -6.05
C GLU A 75 -2.76 -10.70 -4.64
N ARG A 76 -2.54 -11.97 -4.28
CA ARG A 76 -2.79 -12.50 -2.94
C ARG A 76 -1.95 -11.79 -1.88
N GLU A 77 -0.67 -11.56 -2.15
CA GLU A 77 0.20 -10.81 -1.24
C GLU A 77 -0.26 -9.35 -1.07
N VAL A 78 -0.69 -8.70 -2.15
CA VAL A 78 -1.27 -7.35 -2.10
C VAL A 78 -2.49 -7.34 -1.17
N LYS A 79 -3.41 -8.29 -1.35
CA LYS A 79 -4.62 -8.40 -0.53
C LYS A 79 -4.28 -8.57 0.95
N ASN A 80 -3.37 -9.50 1.27
CA ASN A 80 -2.91 -9.73 2.64
C ASN A 80 -2.27 -8.47 3.26
N ALA A 81 -1.45 -7.74 2.49
CA ALA A 81 -0.79 -6.52 2.95
C ALA A 81 -1.80 -5.42 3.28
N ILE A 82 -2.80 -5.23 2.42
CA ILE A 82 -3.86 -4.24 2.65
C ILE A 82 -4.73 -4.63 3.84
N GLU A 83 -5.10 -5.91 3.98
CA GLU A 83 -5.88 -6.40 5.14
C GLU A 83 -5.13 -6.19 6.47
N GLN A 84 -3.82 -6.42 6.49
CA GLN A 84 -3.00 -6.16 7.66
C GLN A 84 -2.88 -4.66 7.97
N ALA A 85 -2.73 -3.83 6.93
CA ALA A 85 -2.76 -2.38 7.10
C ALA A 85 -4.10 -1.93 7.69
N ILE A 86 -5.24 -2.43 7.20
CA ILE A 86 -6.57 -2.09 7.75
C ILE A 86 -6.65 -2.42 9.24
N LYS A 87 -6.16 -3.58 9.68
CA LYS A 87 -6.15 -3.96 11.11
C LYS A 87 -5.35 -2.99 11.98
N LEU A 88 -4.21 -2.51 11.48
CA LEU A 88 -3.36 -1.54 12.19
C LEU A 88 -3.98 -0.14 12.23
N LEU A 89 -4.76 0.21 11.21
CA LEU A 89 -5.30 1.56 11.02
C LEU A 89 -6.73 1.73 11.56
N ALA A 90 -7.46 0.64 11.81
CA ALA A 90 -8.88 0.67 12.17
C ALA A 90 -9.20 1.59 13.37
N SER A 91 -8.35 1.60 14.40
CA SER A 91 -8.52 2.45 15.59
C SER A 91 -8.25 3.94 15.35
N HIS A 92 -7.82 4.31 14.13
CA HIS A 92 -7.42 5.66 13.74
C HIS A 92 -8.14 6.15 12.47
N ALA A 93 -9.15 5.40 12.03
CA ALA A 93 -10.00 5.73 10.90
C ALA A 93 -11.28 6.43 11.36
N LYS A 94 -11.71 7.46 10.62
CA LYS A 94 -12.99 8.14 10.80
C LYS A 94 -13.83 8.01 9.53
N PRO A 95 -15.16 7.88 9.59
CA PRO A 95 -15.99 7.93 8.38
C PRO A 95 -15.73 9.20 7.58
N LEU A 96 -15.72 9.10 6.24
CA LEU A 96 -15.58 10.29 5.40
C LEU A 96 -16.76 11.26 5.66
N PRO A 97 -16.52 12.57 5.72
CA PRO A 97 -17.61 13.54 5.76
C PRO A 97 -18.46 13.38 4.50
N VAL A 98 -19.77 13.18 4.68
CA VAL A 98 -20.73 13.17 3.57
C VAL A 98 -20.63 14.54 2.90
N LYS A 99 -20.23 14.58 1.63
CA LYS A 99 -20.29 15.81 0.84
C LYS A 99 -21.75 16.26 0.81
N LYS A 100 -22.03 17.41 1.41
CA LYS A 100 -23.32 18.11 1.28
C LYS A 100 -23.54 18.52 -0.16
#